data_AF-A0A7C3D3I6-F1
#
_entry.id   AF-A0A7C3D3I6-F1
#
_cell.length_a   1.000
_cell.length_b   1.000
_cell.length_c   1.000
_cell.angle_alpha   90.00
_cell.angle_beta   90.00
_cell.angle_gamma   90.00
#
_symmetry.space_group_name_H-M   'P 1'
#
loop_
_entity.id
_entity.type
_entity.pdbx_description
1 polymer ?
#
loop_
_entity_poly.entity_id
_entity_poly.type
_entity_poly.pdbx_seq_one_letter_code
_entity_poly.pdbx_strand_id
1 'polypeptide(L)'
;MKFVQQEPPEQVGLVIQFEDGRVETFCLDVEGEITGADLLLRSGLDVVMDPASSMGVTICQIEGQGCDFPTEHCFCRCMGGSDCAYWNYFYREPGEAAWTYSNLGAGVHRVAPGSVEAWVWGDGHSPPADDLTFEAICAPPPPTPTLTPTAAPAATPTPTAAPAQPTAAPSPTAPPTAPPPTPTSPPPPPPATGPDLSAYWPFALALLALVAVAIAARRRT
;
A
#
# COMPACT_ATOMS: atom_id res chain seq x y z
N MET A 1 -15.01 -41.15 1.03
CA MET A 1 -14.21 -39.96 0.71
C MET A 1 -14.86 -38.76 1.39
N LYS A 2 -14.17 -38.09 2.32
CA LYS A 2 -14.61 -36.80 2.87
C LYS A 2 -14.19 -35.73 1.87
N PHE A 3 -15.14 -34.97 1.35
CA PHE A 3 -14.84 -33.71 0.70
C PHE A 3 -14.32 -32.78 1.80
N VAL A 4 -13.04 -32.41 1.72
CA VAL A 4 -12.55 -31.24 2.44
C VAL A 4 -13.22 -30.06 1.73
N GLN A 5 -14.18 -29.42 2.38
CA GLN A 5 -14.60 -28.10 1.94
C GLN A 5 -13.38 -27.20 2.18
N GLN A 6 -12.69 -26.81 1.11
CA GLN A 6 -11.82 -25.63 1.19
C GLN A 6 -12.75 -24.46 1.48
N GLU A 7 -12.58 -23.82 2.64
CA GLU A 7 -13.17 -22.50 2.85
C GLU A 7 -12.71 -21.62 1.68
N PRO A 8 -13.63 -20.85 1.06
CA PRO A 8 -13.24 -19.93 0.00
C PRO A 8 -12.16 -19.00 0.55
N PRO A 9 -11.08 -18.74 -0.21
CA PRO A 9 -10.01 -17.87 0.28
C PRO A 9 -10.62 -16.51 0.60
N GLU A 10 -10.39 -16.04 1.83
CA GLU A 10 -10.82 -14.74 2.30
C GLU A 10 -9.92 -13.69 1.62
N GLN A 11 -10.24 -13.27 0.41
CA GLN A 11 -9.39 -12.36 -0.38
C GLN A 11 -9.89 -10.93 -0.28
N VAL A 12 -8.97 -9.99 -0.38
CA VAL A 12 -9.25 -8.54 -0.46
C VAL A 12 -8.49 -7.95 -1.62
N GLY A 13 -9.16 -7.10 -2.40
CA GLY A 13 -8.52 -6.30 -3.44
C GLY A 13 -7.81 -5.10 -2.83
N LEU A 14 -6.60 -4.79 -3.28
CA LEU A 14 -5.86 -3.59 -2.92
C LEU A 14 -5.51 -2.82 -4.18
N VAL A 15 -5.73 -1.51 -4.17
CA VAL A 15 -5.43 -0.58 -5.26
C VAL A 15 -4.47 0.50 -4.77
N ILE A 16 -3.41 0.79 -5.52
CA ILE A 16 -2.53 1.93 -5.30
C ILE A 16 -2.57 2.82 -6.54
N GLN A 17 -2.98 4.07 -6.39
CA GLN A 17 -3.05 5.05 -7.46
C GLN A 17 -2.04 6.17 -7.22
N PHE A 18 -1.09 6.29 -8.15
CA PHE A 18 0.01 7.25 -8.11
C PHE A 18 -0.32 8.57 -8.83
N GLU A 19 0.52 9.59 -8.66
CA GLU A 19 0.30 10.93 -9.23
C GLU A 19 0.30 10.92 -10.77
N ASP A 20 1.14 10.08 -11.36
CA ASP A 20 1.29 9.91 -12.81
C ASP A 20 0.13 9.13 -13.46
N GLY A 21 -0.87 8.73 -12.68
CA GLY A 21 -2.00 7.93 -13.11
C GLY A 21 -1.71 6.43 -13.20
N ARG A 22 -0.50 5.97 -12.81
CA ARG A 22 -0.22 4.55 -12.64
C ARG A 22 -1.13 3.98 -11.55
N VAL A 23 -1.71 2.83 -11.85
CA VAL A 23 -2.51 2.05 -10.90
C VAL A 23 -1.89 0.68 -10.75
N GLU A 24 -1.62 0.28 -9.51
CA GLU A 24 -1.17 -1.06 -9.15
C GLU A 24 -2.26 -1.76 -8.35
N THR A 25 -2.49 -3.03 -8.65
CA THR A 25 -3.57 -3.82 -8.02
C THR A 25 -3.04 -5.13 -7.48
N PHE A 26 -3.49 -5.50 -6.29
CA PHE A 26 -3.11 -6.74 -5.62
C PHE A 26 -4.36 -7.47 -5.16
N CYS A 27 -4.37 -8.79 -5.31
CA CYS A 27 -5.34 -9.65 -4.65
C CYS A 27 -4.62 -10.36 -3.49
N LEU A 28 -5.00 -10.01 -2.26
CA LEU A 28 -4.30 -10.46 -1.06
C LEU A 28 -5.21 -11.39 -0.25
N ASP A 29 -4.71 -12.57 0.11
CA ASP A 29 -5.38 -13.43 1.07
C ASP A 29 -5.31 -12.77 2.45
N VAL A 30 -6.42 -12.70 3.16
CA VAL A 30 -6.51 -12.23 4.55
C VAL A 30 -6.89 -13.39 5.45
N GLU A 31 -6.31 -13.42 6.65
CA GLU A 31 -6.63 -14.41 7.68
C GLU A 31 -7.02 -13.64 8.94
N GLY A 32 -8.28 -13.78 9.36
CA GLY A 32 -8.80 -13.06 10.52
C GLY A 32 -8.96 -11.55 10.29
N GLU A 33 -9.20 -10.82 11.38
CA GLU A 33 -9.48 -9.39 11.34
C GLU A 33 -8.17 -8.58 11.23
N ILE A 34 -8.00 -7.87 10.11
CA ILE A 34 -6.89 -6.92 9.89
C ILE A 34 -7.42 -5.54 9.54
N THR A 35 -6.57 -4.52 9.66
CA THR A 35 -6.90 -3.15 9.25
C THR A 35 -6.49 -2.85 7.81
N GLY A 36 -7.01 -1.77 7.22
CA GLY A 36 -6.59 -1.32 5.89
C GLY A 36 -5.09 -0.96 5.84
N ALA A 37 -4.54 -0.43 6.93
CA ALA A 37 -3.11 -0.19 7.06
C ALA A 37 -2.32 -1.51 7.11
N ASP A 38 -2.78 -2.51 7.87
CA ASP A 38 -2.13 -3.82 7.93
C ASP A 38 -2.17 -4.53 6.56
N LEU A 39 -3.28 -4.42 5.82
CA LEU A 39 -3.39 -4.96 4.47
C LEU A 39 -2.34 -4.33 3.54
N LEU A 40 -2.17 -3.00 3.59
CA LEU A 40 -1.15 -2.31 2.81
C LEU A 40 0.25 -2.84 3.15
N LEU A 41 0.59 -2.97 4.43
CA LEU A 41 1.89 -3.49 4.84
C LEU A 41 2.12 -4.96 4.41
N ARG A 42 1.05 -5.75 4.30
CA ARG A 42 1.12 -7.14 3.80
C ARG A 42 1.31 -7.25 2.29
N SER A 43 1.05 -6.18 1.53
CA SER A 43 1.27 -6.17 0.07
C SER A 43 2.74 -6.35 -0.34
N GLY A 44 3.67 -6.06 0.58
CA GLY A 44 5.11 -6.09 0.32
C GLY A 44 5.65 -4.82 -0.35
N LEU A 45 4.81 -3.80 -0.55
CA LEU A 45 5.24 -2.47 -0.99
C LEU A 45 6.15 -1.80 0.04
N ASP A 46 7.05 -0.94 -0.42
CA ASP A 46 7.82 -0.05 0.44
C ASP A 46 6.92 1.07 0.97
N VAL A 47 6.69 1.08 2.28
CA VAL A 47 5.73 1.97 2.94
C VAL A 47 6.39 2.70 4.09
N VAL A 48 6.34 4.02 4.04
CA VAL A 48 6.72 4.89 5.17
C VAL A 48 5.46 5.41 5.84
N MET A 49 5.40 5.31 7.16
CA MET A 49 4.25 5.74 7.96
C MET A 49 4.69 6.46 9.24
N ASP A 50 3.82 7.36 9.71
CA ASP A 50 3.88 7.95 11.04
C ASP A 50 2.91 7.19 11.97
N PRO A 51 3.42 6.37 12.92
CA PRO A 51 2.58 5.61 13.83
C PRO A 51 2.02 6.44 14.99
N ALA A 52 2.50 7.67 15.19
CA ALA A 52 2.25 8.48 16.38
C ALA A 52 1.48 9.77 16.09
N SER A 53 0.88 9.91 14.89
CA SER A 53 0.06 11.07 14.57
C SER A 53 -1.16 11.15 15.51
N SER A 54 -1.68 12.37 15.71
CA SER A 54 -2.87 12.60 16.54
C SER A 54 -4.14 11.88 16.03
N MET A 55 -4.12 11.41 14.78
CA MET A 55 -5.20 10.67 14.14
C MET A 55 -4.95 9.15 14.04
N GLY A 56 -3.85 8.66 14.63
CA GLY A 56 -3.42 7.27 14.52
C GLY A 56 -2.35 7.07 13.45
N VAL A 57 -2.28 5.88 12.85
CA VAL A 57 -1.32 5.58 11.78
C VAL A 57 -1.62 6.40 10.54
N THR A 58 -0.65 7.19 10.07
CA THR A 58 -0.74 7.93 8.80
C THR A 58 0.29 7.40 7.81
N ILE A 59 -0.11 7.13 6.58
CA ILE A 59 0.81 6.71 5.51
C ILE A 59 1.40 7.95 4.86
N CYS A 60 2.72 8.00 4.80
CA CYS A 60 3.49 9.16 4.34
C CYS A 60 4.07 8.92 2.95
N GLN A 61 4.44 7.68 2.65
CA GLN A 61 5.04 7.29 1.38
C GLN A 61 4.66 5.85 1.00
N ILE A 62 4.50 5.60 -0.29
CA ILE A 62 4.37 4.27 -0.89
C ILE A 62 5.25 4.23 -2.14
N GLU A 63 6.15 3.25 -2.25
CA GLU A 63 7.09 3.06 -3.38
C GLU A 63 7.86 4.34 -3.75
N GLY A 64 8.33 5.06 -2.73
CA GLY A 64 9.08 6.31 -2.90
C GLY A 64 8.25 7.54 -3.25
N GLN A 65 6.94 7.42 -3.52
CA GLN A 65 6.07 8.58 -3.73
C GLN A 65 5.43 9.01 -2.42
N GLY A 66 5.70 10.25 -1.99
CA GLY A 66 5.18 10.79 -0.74
C GLY A 66 6.13 11.75 -0.04
N CYS A 67 6.07 11.77 1.29
CA CYS A 67 6.91 12.60 2.16
C CYS A 67 7.88 11.72 2.98
N ASP A 68 9.12 12.17 3.15
CA ASP A 68 10.18 11.41 3.83
C ASP A 68 10.09 11.54 5.36
N PHE A 69 9.16 10.83 6.01
CA PHE A 69 9.08 10.78 7.48
C PHE A 69 10.29 10.04 8.09
N PRO A 70 10.88 10.51 9.21
CA PRO A 70 10.44 11.62 10.07
C PRO A 70 11.04 12.99 9.70
N THR A 71 11.75 13.11 8.58
CA THR A 71 12.35 14.38 8.13
C THR A 71 11.28 15.37 7.68
N GLU A 72 10.21 14.87 7.05
CA GLU A 72 9.05 15.63 6.60
C GLU A 72 7.75 15.14 7.27
N HIS A 73 6.77 16.03 7.34
CA HIS A 73 5.41 15.68 7.78
C HIS A 73 4.70 14.91 6.65
N CYS A 74 3.86 13.92 6.97
CA CYS A 74 3.14 13.10 5.96
C CYS A 74 2.19 13.91 5.07
N PHE A 75 1.90 15.15 5.48
CA PHE A 75 1.15 16.15 4.73
C PHE A 75 2.06 17.28 4.20
N CYS A 76 3.32 16.97 3.85
CA CYS A 76 4.34 17.96 3.46
C CYS A 76 3.87 18.88 2.33
N ARG A 77 3.03 18.39 1.42
CA ARG A 77 2.46 19.15 0.29
C ARG A 77 1.29 20.06 0.69
N CYS A 78 0.76 19.94 1.90
CA CYS A 78 -0.37 20.73 2.37
C CYS A 78 0.04 21.89 3.30
N MET A 79 1.34 22.08 3.54
CA MET A 79 1.87 23.04 4.52
C MET A 79 2.00 24.48 4.02
N GLY A 80 1.34 24.88 2.93
CA GLY A 80 1.36 26.27 2.45
C GLY A 80 1.31 26.52 0.94
N GLY A 81 1.00 25.50 0.13
CA GLY A 81 0.81 25.62 -1.33
C GLY A 81 -0.65 25.41 -1.76
N SER A 82 -0.94 25.62 -3.05
CA SER A 82 -2.24 25.30 -3.65
C SER A 82 -2.45 23.82 -3.94
N ASP A 83 -1.36 23.06 -4.00
CA ASP A 83 -1.36 21.68 -4.52
C ASP A 83 -1.20 20.69 -3.37
N CYS A 84 -2.16 20.71 -2.44
CA CYS A 84 -2.20 19.77 -1.32
C CYS A 84 -2.46 18.35 -1.85
N ALA A 85 -1.51 17.45 -1.60
CA ALA A 85 -1.60 16.05 -1.93
C ALA A 85 -1.05 15.20 -0.77
N TYR A 86 -1.74 14.10 -0.48
CA TYR A 86 -1.32 13.11 0.50
C TYR A 86 -1.91 11.75 0.12
N TRP A 87 -1.52 10.69 0.84
CA TRP A 87 -2.09 9.36 0.64
C TRP A 87 -3.48 9.27 1.26
N ASN A 88 -4.48 9.28 0.40
CA ASN A 88 -5.90 9.15 0.74
C ASN A 88 -6.30 7.70 0.80
N TYR A 89 -7.17 7.37 1.75
CA TYR A 89 -7.67 6.02 1.92
C TYR A 89 -9.16 5.93 1.56
N PHE A 90 -9.44 5.12 0.55
CA PHE A 90 -10.78 4.78 0.10
C PHE A 90 -11.01 3.28 0.27
N TYR A 91 -12.26 2.89 0.45
CA TYR A 91 -12.65 1.49 0.51
C TYR A 91 -14.01 1.27 -0.13
N ARG A 92 -14.25 0.03 -0.54
CA ARG A 92 -15.53 -0.49 -1.02
C ARG A 92 -15.84 -1.75 -0.27
N GLU A 93 -16.98 -1.74 0.41
CA GLU A 93 -17.48 -2.93 1.10
C GLU A 93 -17.87 -4.02 0.08
N PRO A 94 -17.90 -5.30 0.50
CA PRO A 94 -18.26 -6.40 -0.39
C PRO A 94 -19.63 -6.19 -1.03
N GLY A 95 -19.68 -6.24 -2.37
CA GLY A 95 -20.89 -6.06 -3.16
C GLY A 95 -21.32 -4.61 -3.39
N GLU A 96 -20.61 -3.62 -2.83
CA GLU A 96 -20.88 -2.21 -3.05
C GLU A 96 -20.20 -1.69 -4.33
N ALA A 97 -20.90 -0.79 -5.02
CA ALA A 97 -20.41 -0.16 -6.25
C ALA A 97 -19.62 1.13 -5.98
N ALA A 98 -19.99 1.88 -4.93
CA ALA A 98 -19.45 3.21 -4.69
C ALA A 98 -18.26 3.20 -3.71
N TRP A 99 -17.22 3.96 -4.05
CA TRP A 99 -16.09 4.23 -3.16
C TRP A 99 -16.50 5.08 -1.96
N THR A 100 -15.99 4.70 -0.78
CA THR A 100 -16.12 5.47 0.46
C THR A 100 -14.77 6.00 0.87
N TYR A 101 -14.66 7.31 1.08
CA TYR A 101 -13.48 7.92 1.71
C TYR A 101 -13.49 7.65 3.22
N SER A 102 -12.37 7.19 3.77
CA SER A 102 -12.25 6.92 5.21
C SER A 102 -11.79 8.14 6.00
N ASN A 103 -12.74 8.81 6.66
CA ASN A 103 -12.44 9.95 7.54
C ASN A 103 -11.66 9.56 8.81
N LEU A 104 -11.74 8.28 9.22
CA LEU A 104 -11.08 7.79 10.43
C LEU A 104 -9.68 7.21 10.13
N GLY A 105 -9.32 7.07 8.84
CA GLY A 105 -8.04 6.51 8.42
C GLY A 105 -8.00 4.97 8.39
N ALA A 106 -6.96 4.42 7.75
CA ALA A 106 -6.84 2.99 7.51
C ALA A 106 -6.39 2.17 8.73
N GLY A 107 -5.81 2.81 9.74
CA GLY A 107 -5.37 2.15 10.97
C GLY A 107 -6.51 1.68 11.88
N VAL A 108 -7.75 2.10 11.62
CA VAL A 108 -8.93 1.72 12.42
C VAL A 108 -10.01 1.02 11.61
N HIS A 109 -10.10 1.27 10.30
CA HIS A 109 -11.03 0.54 9.43
C HIS A 109 -10.65 -0.94 9.38
N ARG A 110 -11.64 -1.83 9.51
CA ARG A 110 -11.48 -3.28 9.44
C ARG A 110 -11.88 -3.74 8.05
N VAL A 111 -10.98 -4.45 7.37
CA VAL A 111 -11.25 -4.96 6.02
C VAL A 111 -12.14 -6.19 6.10
N ALA A 112 -13.03 -6.35 5.13
CA ALA A 112 -13.90 -7.51 5.00
C ALA A 112 -13.49 -8.33 3.76
N PRO A 113 -13.52 -9.67 3.82
CA PRO A 113 -13.29 -10.49 2.63
C PRO A 113 -14.25 -10.10 1.50
N GLY A 114 -13.72 -9.93 0.29
CA GLY A 114 -14.44 -9.41 -0.87
C GLY A 114 -14.50 -7.88 -0.96
N SER A 115 -13.90 -7.14 -0.02
CA SER A 115 -13.76 -5.69 -0.11
C SER A 115 -12.68 -5.29 -1.10
N VAL A 116 -12.68 -4.01 -1.48
CA VAL A 116 -11.57 -3.38 -2.19
C VAL A 116 -11.08 -2.18 -1.38
N GLU A 117 -9.80 -2.20 -1.02
CA GLU A 117 -9.10 -1.13 -0.32
C GLU A 117 -8.26 -0.33 -1.32
N ALA A 118 -8.17 0.99 -1.15
CA ALA A 118 -7.45 1.84 -2.09
C ALA A 118 -6.65 2.96 -1.40
N TRP A 119 -5.41 3.13 -1.86
CA TRP A 119 -4.54 4.25 -1.53
C TRP A 119 -4.36 5.13 -2.75
N VAL A 120 -4.77 6.40 -2.63
CA VAL A 120 -4.76 7.35 -3.74
C VAL A 120 -3.93 8.56 -3.37
N TRP A 121 -2.86 8.83 -4.09
CA TRP A 121 -2.13 10.08 -3.93
C TRP A 121 -2.89 11.24 -4.57
N GLY A 122 -3.29 12.22 -3.76
CA GLY A 122 -4.05 13.36 -4.28
C GLY A 122 -4.72 14.19 -3.21
N ASP A 123 -5.76 14.92 -3.61
CA ASP A 123 -6.45 15.95 -2.83
C ASP A 123 -7.54 15.42 -1.86
N GLY A 124 -7.78 14.10 -1.84
CA GLY A 124 -8.80 13.46 -1.01
C GLY A 124 -10.23 13.51 -1.53
N HIS A 125 -10.46 14.08 -2.71
CA HIS A 125 -11.80 14.21 -3.29
C HIS A 125 -12.04 13.28 -4.47
N SER A 126 -10.98 12.83 -5.13
CA SER A 126 -11.05 11.97 -6.31
C SER A 126 -10.89 10.49 -5.91
N PRO A 127 -11.97 9.68 -5.90
CA PRO A 127 -11.85 8.25 -5.70
C PRO A 127 -11.19 7.56 -6.92
N PRO A 128 -10.77 6.28 -6.77
CA PRO A 128 -10.36 5.47 -7.90
C PRO A 128 -11.46 5.28 -8.94
N ALA A 129 -11.09 4.74 -10.11
CA ALA A 129 -12.05 4.38 -11.15
C ALA A 129 -13.06 3.30 -10.67
N ASP A 130 -14.31 3.38 -11.14
CA ASP A 130 -15.39 2.50 -10.68
C ASP A 130 -15.25 1.04 -11.14
N ASP A 131 -14.51 0.81 -12.23
CA ASP A 131 -14.24 -0.52 -12.81
C ASP A 131 -13.20 -1.33 -12.04
N LEU A 132 -12.52 -0.72 -11.05
CA LEU A 132 -11.64 -1.40 -10.10
C LEU A 132 -12.48 -2.12 -9.03
N THR A 133 -13.21 -3.15 -9.46
CA THR A 133 -14.01 -4.01 -8.57
C THR A 133 -13.20 -5.18 -8.02
N PHE A 134 -13.71 -5.82 -6.97
CA PHE A 134 -13.10 -7.02 -6.41
C PHE A 134 -12.93 -8.11 -7.48
N GLU A 135 -13.96 -8.35 -8.29
CA GLU A 135 -13.91 -9.34 -9.37
C GLU A 135 -12.88 -8.96 -10.44
N ALA A 136 -12.74 -7.68 -10.77
CA ALA A 136 -11.74 -7.23 -11.73
C ALA A 136 -10.30 -7.47 -11.23
N ILE A 137 -10.07 -7.29 -9.93
CA ILE A 137 -8.75 -7.40 -9.30
C ILE A 137 -8.38 -8.85 -8.95
N CYS A 138 -9.35 -9.62 -8.45
CA CYS A 138 -9.17 -10.97 -7.91
C CYS A 138 -9.68 -12.09 -8.82
N ALA A 139 -10.14 -11.80 -10.04
CA ALA A 139 -10.57 -12.84 -10.96
C ALA A 139 -9.43 -13.85 -11.25
N PRO A 140 -9.72 -15.17 -11.20
CA PRO A 140 -8.76 -16.16 -11.67
C PRO A 140 -8.45 -15.93 -13.15
N PRO A 141 -7.21 -16.22 -13.59
CA PRO A 141 -6.84 -16.03 -14.98
C PRO A 141 -7.77 -16.84 -15.89
N PRO A 142 -8.17 -16.29 -17.05
CA PRO A 142 -9.00 -17.02 -17.99
C PRO A 142 -8.30 -18.34 -18.37
N PRO A 143 -9.06 -19.43 -18.58
CA PRO A 143 -8.47 -20.70 -18.96
C PRO A 143 -7.67 -20.51 -20.25
N THR A 144 -6.38 -20.84 -20.22
CA THR A 144 -5.55 -20.87 -21.43
C THR A 144 -6.24 -21.77 -22.46
N PRO A 145 -6.49 -21.31 -23.69
CA PRO A 145 -7.07 -22.19 -24.71
C PRO A 145 -6.12 -23.36 -24.94
N THR A 146 -6.52 -24.56 -24.52
CA THR A 146 -5.83 -25.79 -24.89
C THR A 146 -5.93 -25.92 -26.40
N LEU A 147 -4.86 -25.58 -27.11
CA LEU A 147 -4.75 -25.83 -28.55
C LEU A 147 -5.01 -27.32 -28.77
N THR A 148 -6.13 -27.64 -29.40
CA THR A 148 -6.38 -29.01 -29.85
C THR A 148 -5.29 -29.32 -30.88
N PRO A 149 -4.49 -30.40 -30.71
CA PRO A 149 -3.46 -30.74 -31.67
C PRO A 149 -4.10 -30.89 -33.05
N THR A 150 -3.83 -29.94 -33.93
CA THR A 150 -4.17 -30.09 -35.35
C THR A 150 -3.29 -31.22 -35.87
N ALA A 151 -3.91 -32.28 -36.40
CA ALA A 151 -3.19 -33.42 -36.95
C ALA A 151 -2.09 -32.93 -37.91
N ALA A 152 -0.84 -33.28 -37.59
CA ALA A 152 0.32 -32.92 -38.39
C ALA A 152 0.14 -33.47 -39.82
N PRO A 153 0.32 -32.65 -40.88
CA PRO A 153 0.41 -33.17 -42.24
C PRO A 153 1.63 -34.11 -42.33
N ALA A 154 1.41 -35.27 -42.97
CA ALA A 154 2.44 -36.28 -43.18
C ALA A 154 3.67 -35.68 -43.89
N ALA A 155 4.85 -35.90 -43.30
CA ALA A 155 6.13 -35.46 -43.84
C ALA A 155 6.40 -36.09 -45.22
N THR A 156 6.74 -35.24 -46.20
CA THR A 156 7.36 -35.66 -47.47
C THR A 156 8.87 -35.86 -47.24
N PRO A 157 9.51 -36.91 -47.78
CA PRO A 157 10.92 -37.19 -47.52
C PRO A 157 11.84 -36.16 -48.18
N THR A 158 12.75 -35.59 -47.38
CA THR A 158 13.79 -34.65 -47.80
C THR A 158 14.98 -35.38 -48.45
N PRO A 159 15.52 -34.91 -49.59
CA PRO A 159 16.71 -35.50 -50.19
C PRO A 159 18.03 -35.13 -49.46
N THR A 160 18.95 -36.08 -49.61
CA THR A 160 20.32 -36.28 -49.11
C THR A 160 21.28 -35.08 -49.12
N ALA A 161 22.16 -35.07 -48.11
CA ALA A 161 23.17 -34.07 -47.73
C ALA A 161 24.38 -33.88 -48.65
N ALA A 162 25.06 -32.72 -48.52
CA ALA A 162 26.49 -32.49 -48.83
C ALA A 162 27.00 -31.20 -48.09
N PRO A 163 28.32 -30.92 -47.96
CA PRO A 163 29.08 -31.09 -46.72
C PRO A 163 29.46 -29.79 -45.99
N ALA A 164 29.88 -29.96 -44.73
CA ALA A 164 30.34 -28.96 -43.78
C ALA A 164 31.62 -28.21 -44.21
N GLN A 165 31.69 -26.92 -43.87
CA GLN A 165 32.92 -26.12 -43.89
C GLN A 165 33.15 -25.46 -42.50
N PRO A 166 34.40 -25.38 -42.00
CA PRO A 166 34.68 -25.03 -40.61
C PRO A 166 35.17 -23.59 -40.38
N THR A 167 35.02 -23.15 -39.12
CA THR A 167 35.87 -22.21 -38.36
C THR A 167 35.57 -20.70 -38.37
N ALA A 168 35.18 -20.18 -37.19
CA ALA A 168 35.79 -19.05 -36.49
C ALA A 168 35.36 -19.10 -35.00
N ALA A 169 36.22 -19.59 -34.09
CA ALA A 169 37.03 -18.82 -33.14
C ALA A 169 36.22 -18.00 -32.09
N PRO A 170 36.32 -18.32 -30.78
CA PRO A 170 35.65 -17.55 -29.73
C PRO A 170 36.35 -16.21 -29.46
N SER A 171 35.55 -15.17 -29.31
CA SER A 171 35.99 -13.82 -28.91
C SER A 171 36.33 -13.78 -27.40
N PRO A 172 37.35 -13.04 -26.96
CA PRO A 172 37.86 -13.08 -25.60
C PRO A 172 36.96 -12.36 -24.57
N THR A 173 36.94 -12.99 -23.39
CA THR A 173 36.36 -12.59 -22.11
C THR A 173 36.77 -11.18 -21.65
N ALA A 174 35.79 -10.37 -21.26
CA ALA A 174 36.02 -9.10 -20.56
C ALA A 174 36.47 -9.33 -19.10
N PRO A 175 37.35 -8.48 -18.54
CA PRO A 175 37.82 -8.60 -17.16
C PRO A 175 36.74 -8.23 -16.13
N PRO A 176 36.84 -8.73 -14.88
CA PRO A 176 35.88 -8.46 -13.82
C PRO A 176 35.98 -7.02 -13.29
N THR A 177 34.83 -6.37 -13.17
CA THR A 177 34.62 -5.09 -12.48
C THR A 177 34.92 -5.24 -10.98
N ALA A 178 35.56 -4.22 -10.41
CA ALA A 178 35.95 -4.12 -9.00
C ALA A 178 34.76 -4.26 -8.02
N PRO A 179 35.00 -4.70 -6.78
CA PRO A 179 33.96 -4.75 -5.74
C PRO A 179 33.49 -3.33 -5.33
N PRO A 180 32.20 -3.17 -4.98
CA PRO A 180 31.66 -1.91 -4.47
C PRO A 180 32.23 -1.54 -3.09
N PRO A 181 32.31 -0.24 -2.75
CA PRO A 181 32.76 0.21 -1.43
C PRO A 181 31.76 -0.17 -0.33
N THR A 182 32.30 -0.49 0.84
CA THR A 182 31.56 -0.82 2.06
C THR A 182 30.71 0.36 2.54
N PRO A 183 29.42 0.18 2.91
CA PRO A 183 28.63 1.26 3.48
C PRO A 183 29.18 1.68 4.85
N THR A 184 29.39 2.98 5.01
CA THR A 184 29.77 3.60 6.29
C THR A 184 28.48 3.81 7.09
N SER A 185 28.38 3.23 8.29
CA SER A 185 27.20 3.37 9.14
C SER A 185 26.95 4.83 9.54
N PRO A 186 25.69 5.31 9.55
CA PRO A 186 25.35 6.63 10.04
C PRO A 186 25.56 6.77 11.55
N PRO A 187 25.79 7.99 12.06
CA PRO A 187 25.96 8.26 13.48
C PRO A 187 24.67 7.96 14.27
N PRO A 188 24.79 7.59 15.56
CA PRO A 188 23.64 7.30 16.41
C PRO A 188 22.74 8.55 16.58
N PRO A 189 21.41 8.36 16.67
CA PRO A 189 20.48 9.47 16.84
C PRO A 189 20.67 10.18 18.20
N PRO A 190 20.37 11.49 18.29
CA PRO A 190 20.41 12.22 19.54
C PRO A 190 19.37 11.69 20.54
N PRO A 191 19.61 11.82 21.86
CA PRO A 191 18.69 11.33 22.87
C PRO A 191 17.33 12.03 22.78
N ALA A 192 16.26 11.22 22.81
CA ALA A 192 14.89 11.70 22.83
C ALA A 192 14.67 12.63 24.04
N THR A 193 14.24 13.86 23.76
CA THR A 193 13.89 14.84 24.80
C THR A 193 12.50 14.47 25.32
N GLY A 194 12.37 14.27 26.62
CA GLY A 194 11.10 13.91 27.25
C GLY A 194 10.03 15.01 27.13
N PRO A 195 8.76 14.69 27.43
CA PRO A 195 7.64 15.61 27.26
C PRO A 195 7.81 16.87 28.12
N ASP A 196 7.66 18.04 27.49
CA ASP A 196 7.72 19.34 28.14
C ASP A 196 6.44 19.59 28.96
N LEU A 197 6.54 19.40 30.27
CA LEU A 197 5.44 19.60 31.21
C LEU A 197 4.94 21.06 31.25
N SER A 198 5.71 22.01 30.70
CA SER A 198 5.28 23.41 30.58
C SER A 198 4.15 23.58 29.57
N ALA A 199 3.92 22.66 28.65
CA ALA A 199 2.80 22.74 27.69
C ALA A 199 1.41 22.51 28.35
N TYR A 200 1.34 22.02 29.59
CA TYR A 200 0.08 21.57 30.22
C TYR A 200 -0.53 22.58 31.20
N TRP A 201 0.11 23.72 31.47
CA TRP A 201 -0.46 24.75 32.35
C TRP A 201 -1.81 25.35 31.89
N PRO A 202 -2.10 25.57 30.59
CA PRO A 202 -3.39 26.15 30.20
C PRO A 202 -4.55 25.18 30.47
N PHE A 203 -4.33 23.87 30.33
CA PHE A 203 -5.34 22.85 30.64
C PHE A 203 -5.61 22.76 32.15
N ALA A 204 -4.57 22.89 32.98
CA ALA A 204 -4.74 22.94 34.44
C ALA A 204 -5.59 24.14 34.88
N LEU A 205 -5.39 25.31 34.27
CA LEU A 205 -6.23 26.49 34.56
C LEU A 205 -7.68 26.34 34.09
N ALA A 206 -7.89 25.76 32.91
CA ALA A 206 -9.24 25.51 32.41
C ALA A 206 -10.02 24.56 33.36
N LEU A 207 -9.38 23.50 33.85
CA LEU A 207 -9.97 22.60 34.84
C LEU A 207 -10.30 23.31 36.16
N LEU A 208 -9.40 24.15 36.68
CA LEU A 208 -9.65 24.92 37.91
C LEU A 208 -10.83 25.89 37.74
N ALA A 209 -10.95 26.54 36.58
CA ALA A 209 -12.07 27.43 36.28
C ALA A 209 -13.41 26.67 36.22
N LEU A 210 -13.44 25.50 35.58
CA LEU A 210 -14.65 24.65 35.52
C LEU A 210 -15.07 24.16 36.90
N VAL A 211 -14.12 23.75 37.73
CA VAL A 211 -14.39 23.36 39.13
C VAL A 211 -14.93 24.53 39.94
N ALA A 212 -14.37 25.74 39.79
CA ALA A 212 -14.86 26.93 40.47
C ALA A 212 -16.31 27.29 40.05
N VAL A 213 -16.61 27.20 38.75
CA VAL A 213 -17.98 27.42 38.22
C VAL A 213 -18.95 26.37 38.77
N ALA A 214 -18.56 25.09 38.80
CA ALA A 214 -19.41 24.03 39.35
C ALA A 214 -19.68 24.22 40.85
N ILE A 215 -18.68 24.64 41.64
CA ILE A 215 -18.84 24.94 43.06
C ILE A 215 -19.75 26.17 43.25
N ALA A 216 -19.58 27.21 42.45
CA ALA A 216 -20.42 28.41 42.52
C ALA A 216 -21.88 28.12 42.14
N ALA A 217 -22.12 27.27 41.14
CA ALA A 217 -23.44 26.82 40.74
C ALA A 217 -24.12 26.00 41.85
N ARG A 218 -23.40 25.06 42.48
CA ARG A 218 -23.90 24.25 43.61
C ARG A 218 -24.20 25.05 44.87
N ARG A 219 -23.56 26.21 45.07
CA ARG A 219 -23.83 27.10 46.20
C ARG A 219 -25.03 28.02 45.99
N ARG A 220 -25.52 28.14 44.74
CA ARG A 220 -26.66 29.00 44.36
C ARG A 220 -27.99 28.25 44.29
N THR A 221 -27.96 26.93 44.32
CA THR A 221 -29.11 26.02 44.45
C THR A 221 -29.29 25.58 45.88
#